data_AF-F3QIZ7-F1
#
_entry.id   AF-F3QIZ7-F1
#
_cell.length_a   1.000
_cell.length_b   1.000
_cell.length_c   1.000
_cell.angle_alpha   90.00
_cell.angle_beta   90.00
_cell.angle_gamma   90.00
#
_symmetry.space_group_name_H-M   'P 1'
#
loop_
_entity.id
_entity.type
_entity.pdbx_description
1 polymer ?
#
loop_
_entity_poly.entity_id
_entity_poly.type
_entity_poly.pdbx_seq_one_letter_code
_entity_poly.pdbx_strand_id
1 'polypeptide(L)'
;MTDFKTTLLELAEPSEKTYASEDLKALESKSNFVLKSDAVEDLGGPEGSAVFLEYSASSNQPSFAGMLCEDASSNSLGLFLHFYGSKLNDELFYLVLQNFRSMLRLPGVMVKGAGKDLWIRIGKKAQAQGIGLKELAAVLSARIQEEFPEIESVQACFLRGQGPIYKQLDQVSEVFYQNSEKLKAKVWEDRGFNFKDCHVLGHCGKCADKKLCANVRRIGRLSEAHRISQ
;
A
#
# COMPACT_ATOMS: atom_id res chain seq x y z
N MET A 1 -8.06 -24.81 13.22
CA MET A 1 -8.48 -23.90 12.15
C MET A 1 -7.20 -23.34 11.58
N THR A 2 -6.85 -23.69 10.34
CA THR A 2 -5.63 -23.14 9.69
C THR A 2 -5.83 -21.64 9.51
N ASP A 3 -4.82 -20.84 9.85
CA ASP A 3 -4.85 -19.39 9.65
C ASP A 3 -4.98 -19.08 8.14
N PHE A 4 -5.85 -18.15 7.76
CA PHE A 4 -6.14 -17.85 6.34
C PHE A 4 -4.88 -17.44 5.59
N LYS A 5 -3.91 -16.84 6.30
CA LYS A 5 -2.63 -16.39 5.76
C LYS A 5 -1.79 -17.56 5.26
N THR A 6 -1.71 -18.64 6.03
CA THR A 6 -1.00 -19.86 5.64
C THR A 6 -1.65 -20.46 4.40
N THR A 7 -2.99 -20.60 4.41
CA THR A 7 -3.73 -21.13 3.26
C THR A 7 -3.59 -20.24 2.02
N LEU A 8 -3.60 -18.91 2.18
CA LEU A 8 -3.38 -17.95 1.10
C LEU A 8 -2.02 -18.19 0.44
N LEU A 9 -0.95 -18.30 1.22
CA LEU A 9 0.42 -18.46 0.71
C LEU A 9 0.65 -19.84 0.09
N GLU A 10 0.03 -20.90 0.62
CA GLU A 10 0.12 -22.26 0.06
C GLU A 10 -0.58 -22.39 -1.30
N LEU A 11 -1.69 -21.67 -1.50
CA LEU A 11 -2.46 -21.71 -2.74
C LEU A 11 -2.03 -20.67 -3.77
N ALA A 12 -1.30 -19.64 -3.35
CA ALA A 12 -0.87 -18.57 -4.23
C ALA A 12 0.21 -19.05 -5.22
N GLU A 13 0.09 -18.58 -6.46
CA GLU A 13 1.11 -18.75 -7.48
C GLU A 13 2.25 -17.74 -7.22
N PRO A 14 3.50 -18.21 -7.02
CA PRO A 14 4.63 -17.31 -6.83
C PRO A 14 4.96 -16.56 -8.12
N SER A 15 5.52 -15.37 -7.98
CA SER A 15 6.22 -14.71 -9.08
C SER A 15 7.52 -15.45 -9.35
N GLU A 16 7.81 -15.65 -10.64
CA GLU A 16 9.09 -16.22 -11.09
C GLU A 16 10.20 -15.16 -11.15
N LYS A 17 9.87 -13.88 -10.96
CA LYS A 17 10.81 -12.77 -11.05
C LYS A 17 11.24 -12.29 -9.67
N THR A 18 12.53 -12.06 -9.54
CA THR A 18 13.12 -11.22 -8.49
C THR A 18 13.63 -9.94 -9.14
N TYR A 19 13.67 -8.85 -8.38
CA TYR A 19 14.09 -7.55 -8.88
C TYR A 19 15.31 -7.07 -8.10
N ALA A 20 16.40 -6.76 -8.80
CA ALA A 20 17.55 -6.09 -8.21
C ALA A 20 17.33 -4.56 -8.21
N SER A 21 18.14 -3.82 -7.45
CA SER A 21 18.06 -2.35 -7.34
C SER A 21 18.09 -1.65 -8.72
N GLU A 22 18.88 -2.15 -9.66
CA GLU A 22 18.98 -1.60 -11.02
C GLU A 22 17.66 -1.75 -11.80
N ASP A 23 17.00 -2.91 -11.68
CA ASP A 23 15.70 -3.17 -12.31
C ASP A 23 14.61 -2.29 -11.71
N LEU A 24 14.64 -2.08 -10.38
CA LEU A 24 13.67 -1.26 -9.67
C LEU A 24 13.71 0.21 -10.11
N LYS A 25 14.93 0.74 -10.34
CA LYS A 25 15.16 2.09 -10.87
C LYS A 25 14.61 2.25 -12.29
N ALA A 26 14.79 1.24 -13.14
CA ALA A 26 14.25 1.25 -14.50
C ALA A 26 12.70 1.28 -14.51
N LEU A 27 12.06 0.83 -13.42
CA LEU A 27 10.62 0.82 -13.24
C LEU A 27 10.08 2.02 -12.45
N GLU A 28 10.89 3.05 -12.19
CA GLU A 28 10.41 4.27 -11.55
C GLU A 28 9.50 5.08 -12.49
N SER A 29 8.42 5.64 -11.94
CA SER A 29 7.58 6.59 -12.66
C SER A 29 6.97 7.63 -11.74
N LYS A 30 6.95 8.88 -12.21
CA LYS A 30 6.44 10.04 -11.47
C LYS A 30 4.92 10.23 -11.59
N SER A 31 4.29 9.67 -12.62
CA SER A 31 2.84 9.75 -12.83
C SER A 31 2.38 8.60 -13.71
N ASN A 32 1.44 7.80 -13.21
CA ASN A 32 0.85 6.69 -13.94
C ASN A 32 -0.67 6.81 -13.88
N PHE A 33 -1.22 7.62 -14.78
CA PHE A 33 -2.66 7.61 -15.01
C PHE A 33 -2.96 6.68 -16.18
N VAL A 34 -3.82 5.69 -15.96
CA VAL A 34 -4.25 4.72 -16.97
C VAL A 34 -5.73 4.93 -17.25
N LEU A 35 -6.04 5.30 -18.49
CA LEU A 35 -7.41 5.45 -18.96
C LEU A 35 -8.10 4.08 -19.04
N LYS A 36 -9.42 4.05 -18.83
CA LYS A 36 -10.20 2.81 -18.90
C LYS A 36 -10.09 2.13 -20.28
N SER A 37 -9.98 2.91 -21.36
CA SER A 37 -9.79 2.41 -22.73
C SER A 37 -8.45 1.69 -22.95
N ASP A 38 -7.45 2.03 -22.13
CA ASP A 38 -6.07 1.55 -22.24
C ASP A 38 -5.73 0.49 -21.19
N ALA A 39 -6.61 0.30 -20.20
CA ALA A 39 -6.50 -0.73 -19.18
C ALA A 39 -6.86 -2.11 -19.77
N VAL A 40 -6.11 -3.13 -19.35
CA VAL A 40 -6.51 -4.54 -19.53
C VAL A 40 -7.07 -5.10 -18.23
N GLU A 41 -6.50 -4.68 -17.10
CA GLU A 41 -7.00 -4.99 -15.76
C GLU A 41 -7.44 -3.69 -15.08
N ASP A 42 -8.62 -3.70 -14.46
CA ASP A 42 -9.19 -2.61 -13.66
C ASP A 42 -9.75 -3.23 -12.36
N LEU A 43 -8.89 -3.31 -11.33
CA LEU A 43 -9.10 -4.14 -10.15
C LEU A 43 -9.20 -3.29 -8.87
N GLY A 44 -10.12 -3.66 -7.98
CA GLY A 44 -10.40 -2.93 -6.76
C GLY A 44 -11.28 -1.71 -6.98
N GLY A 45 -11.11 -0.67 -6.16
CA GLY A 45 -11.87 0.56 -6.28
C GLY A 45 -13.39 0.32 -6.26
N PRO A 46 -14.15 0.66 -7.33
CA PRO A 46 -15.60 0.41 -7.39
C PRO A 46 -16.00 -1.05 -7.21
N GLU A 47 -15.12 -1.99 -7.55
CA GLU A 47 -15.38 -3.44 -7.54
C GLU A 47 -15.06 -4.08 -6.17
N GLY A 48 -14.64 -3.25 -5.19
CA GLY A 48 -14.31 -3.68 -3.83
C GLY A 48 -12.85 -4.09 -3.68
N SER A 49 -12.27 -3.73 -2.54
CA SER A 49 -10.89 -4.06 -2.21
C SER A 49 -10.66 -4.27 -0.73
N ALA A 50 -9.70 -5.12 -0.39
CA ALA A 50 -9.31 -5.44 0.98
C ALA A 50 -7.78 -5.40 1.12
N VAL A 51 -7.26 -4.51 1.96
CA VAL A 51 -5.82 -4.42 2.24
C VAL A 51 -5.55 -4.79 3.69
N PHE A 52 -4.66 -5.74 3.91
CA PHE A 52 -4.21 -6.15 5.23
C PHE A 52 -2.69 -6.19 5.28
N LEU A 53 -2.13 -5.42 6.22
CA LEU A 53 -0.69 -5.39 6.52
C LEU A 53 -0.49 -5.84 7.95
N GLU A 54 0.58 -6.58 8.22
CA GLU A 54 1.05 -6.84 9.58
C GLU A 54 2.57 -7.02 9.61
N TYR A 55 3.12 -7.04 10.82
CA TYR A 55 4.54 -7.31 11.01
C TYR A 55 4.78 -8.23 12.20
N SER A 56 5.92 -8.91 12.21
CA SER A 56 6.34 -9.75 13.32
C SER A 56 7.83 -9.63 13.59
N ALA A 57 8.19 -9.47 14.85
CA ALA A 57 9.57 -9.40 15.31
C ALA A 57 10.22 -10.81 15.38
N SER A 58 10.10 -11.57 14.30
CA SER A 58 10.72 -12.88 14.12
C SER A 58 11.67 -12.84 12.93
N SER A 59 12.80 -13.54 13.03
CA SER A 59 13.73 -13.75 11.92
C SER A 59 13.46 -15.08 11.21
N ASN A 60 14.12 -15.29 10.06
CA ASN A 60 14.14 -16.56 9.29
C ASN A 60 12.82 -16.99 8.63
N GLN A 61 11.84 -16.09 8.46
CA GLN A 61 10.68 -16.40 7.63
C GLN A 61 11.03 -16.21 6.15
N PRO A 62 10.61 -17.13 5.24
CA PRO A 62 10.91 -16.99 3.82
C PRO A 62 10.11 -15.82 3.22
N SER A 63 10.78 -15.02 2.38
CA SER A 63 10.08 -14.06 1.53
C SER A 63 9.19 -14.79 0.52
N PHE A 64 8.06 -14.18 0.20
CA PHE A 64 7.13 -14.67 -0.82
C PHE A 64 6.58 -13.48 -1.59
N ALA A 65 6.46 -13.62 -2.90
CA ALA A 65 5.77 -12.67 -3.75
C ALA A 65 4.91 -13.44 -4.74
N GLY A 66 3.62 -13.12 -4.84
CA GLY A 66 2.74 -13.88 -5.73
C GLY A 66 1.32 -13.35 -5.82
N MET A 67 0.45 -14.18 -6.41
CA MET A 67 -0.97 -13.92 -6.43
C MET A 67 -1.81 -15.19 -6.26
N LEU A 68 -2.99 -15.04 -5.67
CA LEU A 68 -4.04 -16.05 -5.70
C LEU A 68 -5.22 -15.53 -6.54
N CYS A 69 -5.73 -16.38 -7.44
CA CYS A 69 -6.94 -16.11 -8.21
C CYS A 69 -8.05 -17.06 -7.75
N GLU A 70 -9.00 -16.57 -6.96
CA GLU A 70 -10.20 -17.34 -6.56
C GLU A 70 -11.31 -17.26 -7.62
N ASP A 71 -11.38 -16.12 -8.33
CA ASP A 71 -12.36 -15.89 -9.40
C ASP A 71 -11.79 -14.92 -10.44
N ALA A 72 -11.45 -15.44 -11.63
CA ALA A 72 -10.89 -14.66 -12.71
C ALA A 72 -11.88 -13.66 -13.34
N SER A 73 -13.19 -13.86 -13.15
CA SER A 73 -14.23 -12.96 -13.66
C SER A 73 -14.45 -11.75 -12.74
N SER A 74 -14.03 -11.86 -11.49
CA SER A 74 -14.13 -10.80 -10.51
C SER A 74 -13.02 -9.76 -10.69
N ASN A 75 -13.37 -8.51 -10.41
CA ASN A 75 -12.42 -7.41 -10.34
C ASN A 75 -12.12 -6.99 -8.88
N SER A 76 -12.64 -7.70 -7.88
CA SER A 76 -12.32 -7.43 -6.48
C SER A 76 -10.85 -7.74 -6.21
N LEU A 77 -10.20 -6.87 -5.43
CA LEU A 77 -8.75 -6.91 -5.21
C LEU A 77 -8.39 -6.97 -3.73
N GLY A 78 -7.71 -8.04 -3.33
CA GLY A 78 -7.07 -8.16 -2.04
C GLY A 78 -5.56 -7.90 -2.12
N LEU A 79 -4.98 -7.33 -1.06
CA LEU A 79 -3.54 -7.27 -0.85
C LEU A 79 -3.22 -7.71 0.58
N PHE A 80 -2.42 -8.76 0.69
CA PHE A 80 -1.81 -9.24 1.92
C PHE A 80 -0.33 -8.89 1.95
N LEU A 81 0.12 -8.30 3.05
CA LEU A 81 1.52 -7.97 3.29
C LEU A 81 1.91 -8.33 4.72
N HIS A 82 2.95 -9.16 4.86
CA HIS A 82 3.54 -9.49 6.15
C HIS A 82 5.04 -9.22 6.12
N PHE A 83 5.51 -8.44 7.09
CA PHE A 83 6.91 -8.09 7.26
C PHE A 83 7.53 -8.84 8.44
N TYR A 84 8.74 -9.34 8.26
CA TYR A 84 9.51 -10.02 9.30
C TYR A 84 10.87 -9.38 9.47
N GLY A 85 11.33 -9.31 10.71
CA GLY A 85 12.61 -8.71 11.05
C GLY A 85 12.74 -8.45 12.55
N SER A 86 13.90 -8.77 13.10
CA SER A 86 14.19 -8.67 14.53
C SER A 86 14.14 -7.23 15.08
N LYS A 87 14.27 -6.24 14.20
CA LYS A 87 14.29 -4.80 14.53
C LYS A 87 12.99 -4.08 14.19
N LEU A 88 11.96 -4.80 13.73
CA LEU A 88 10.69 -4.21 13.36
C LEU A 88 9.96 -3.60 14.57
N ASN A 89 9.40 -2.42 14.35
CA ASN A 89 8.65 -1.68 15.36
C ASN A 89 7.49 -0.90 14.70
N ASP A 90 6.66 -0.30 15.54
CA ASP A 90 5.47 0.45 15.13
C ASP A 90 5.78 1.65 14.21
N GLU A 91 6.90 2.34 14.42
CA GLU A 91 7.35 3.48 13.60
C GLU A 91 7.67 3.00 12.17
N LEU A 92 8.47 1.94 12.05
CA LEU A 92 8.84 1.37 10.75
C LEU A 92 7.62 0.80 10.02
N PHE A 93 6.76 0.08 10.74
CA PHE A 93 5.51 -0.43 10.18
C PHE A 93 4.59 0.69 9.69
N TYR A 94 4.48 1.79 10.45
CA TYR A 94 3.74 2.98 10.04
C TYR A 94 4.34 3.62 8.77
N LEU A 95 5.66 3.70 8.64
CA LEU A 95 6.31 4.22 7.42
C LEU A 95 5.98 3.35 6.19
N VAL A 96 6.01 2.03 6.32
CA VAL A 96 5.60 1.13 5.22
C VAL A 96 4.14 1.34 4.85
N LEU A 97 3.25 1.41 5.85
CA LEU A 97 1.82 1.65 5.66
C LEU A 97 1.53 2.93 4.86
N GLN A 98 2.31 3.99 5.08
CA GLN A 98 2.15 5.24 4.35
C GLN A 98 2.63 5.15 2.89
N ASN A 99 3.61 4.31 2.60
CA ASN A 99 4.36 4.34 1.34
C ASN A 99 4.09 3.17 0.39
N PHE A 100 3.58 2.02 0.85
CA PHE A 100 3.46 0.82 -0.01
C PHE A 100 2.68 1.08 -1.33
N ARG A 101 1.67 1.96 -1.31
CA ARG A 101 0.91 2.32 -2.53
C ARG A 101 1.74 3.12 -3.54
N SER A 102 2.66 3.97 -3.09
CA SER A 102 3.58 4.67 -4.00
C SER A 102 4.62 3.70 -4.56
N MET A 103 5.04 2.71 -3.77
CA MET A 103 5.96 1.65 -4.20
C MET A 103 5.37 0.72 -5.27
N LEU A 104 4.04 0.64 -5.40
CA LEU A 104 3.37 -0.11 -6.49
C LEU A 104 3.32 0.65 -7.83
N ARG A 105 3.75 1.91 -7.88
CA ARG A 105 3.68 2.70 -9.12
C ARG A 105 4.79 2.28 -10.08
N LEU A 106 4.40 1.77 -11.25
CA LEU A 106 5.27 1.43 -12.37
C LEU A 106 4.75 2.08 -13.66
N PRO A 107 5.60 2.34 -14.67
CA PRO A 107 5.15 2.78 -15.98
C PRO A 107 3.96 1.96 -16.50
N GLY A 108 2.84 2.64 -16.77
CA GLY A 108 1.61 1.99 -17.24
C GLY A 108 0.79 1.26 -16.18
N VAL A 109 1.11 1.43 -14.89
CA VAL A 109 0.32 0.92 -13.75
C VAL A 109 -0.18 2.08 -12.88
N MET A 110 -1.50 2.29 -12.86
CA MET A 110 -2.15 3.26 -11.98
C MET A 110 -2.43 2.61 -10.63
N VAL A 111 -2.09 3.31 -9.55
CA VAL A 111 -2.44 2.89 -8.18
C VAL A 111 -3.13 4.05 -7.46
N LYS A 112 -4.34 3.79 -6.96
CA LYS A 112 -5.12 4.71 -6.13
C LYS A 112 -5.64 3.96 -4.90
N GLY A 113 -6.12 4.71 -3.92
CA GLY A 113 -6.72 4.14 -2.71
C GLY A 113 -6.27 4.88 -1.44
N ALA A 114 -7.00 4.65 -0.37
CA ALA A 114 -6.74 5.17 0.96
C ALA A 114 -7.29 4.17 2.00
N GLY A 115 -6.73 4.15 3.21
CA GLY A 115 -7.20 3.25 4.26
C GLY A 115 -7.11 1.78 3.85
N LYS A 116 -8.25 1.08 3.84
CA LYS A 116 -8.35 -0.31 3.35
C LYS A 116 -8.54 -0.44 1.83
N ASP A 117 -8.80 0.68 1.14
CA ASP A 117 -9.10 0.65 -0.29
C ASP A 117 -7.82 0.62 -1.14
N LEU A 118 -7.87 -0.16 -2.20
CA LEU A 118 -6.84 -0.25 -3.22
C LEU A 118 -7.48 -0.35 -4.60
N TRP A 119 -6.94 0.39 -5.55
CA TRP A 119 -7.40 0.40 -6.92
C TRP A 119 -6.19 0.38 -7.84
N ILE A 120 -6.08 -0.68 -8.64
CA ILE A 120 -4.99 -0.87 -9.60
C ILE A 120 -5.57 -0.95 -11.00
N ARG A 121 -4.99 -0.19 -11.93
CA ARG A 121 -5.16 -0.44 -13.37
C ARG A 121 -3.83 -0.78 -14.01
N ILE A 122 -3.83 -1.83 -14.82
CA ILE A 122 -2.68 -2.23 -15.61
C ILE A 122 -2.99 -1.94 -17.08
N GLY A 123 -2.18 -1.08 -17.69
CA GLY A 123 -2.31 -0.71 -19.10
C GLY A 123 -1.81 -1.79 -20.05
N LYS A 124 -2.35 -1.83 -21.27
CA LYS A 124 -1.97 -2.75 -22.36
C LYS A 124 -0.46 -2.85 -22.57
N LYS A 125 0.25 -1.72 -22.54
CA LYS A 125 1.71 -1.68 -22.72
C LYS A 125 2.47 -2.33 -21.56
N ALA A 126 2.05 -2.09 -20.32
CA ALA A 126 2.68 -2.69 -19.14
C ALA A 126 2.46 -4.21 -19.13
N GLN A 127 1.25 -4.65 -19.45
CA GLN A 127 0.95 -6.08 -19.54
C GLN A 127 1.74 -6.76 -20.67
N ALA A 128 1.91 -6.11 -21.83
CA ALA A 128 2.75 -6.62 -22.92
C ALA A 128 4.24 -6.74 -22.52
N GLN A 129 4.69 -5.99 -21.52
CA GLN A 129 6.02 -6.12 -20.91
C GLN A 129 6.06 -7.17 -19.78
N GLY A 130 4.97 -7.90 -19.58
CA GLY A 130 4.85 -8.92 -18.55
C GLY A 130 4.66 -8.37 -17.14
N ILE A 131 4.06 -7.19 -16.99
CA ILE A 131 3.67 -6.64 -15.68
C ILE A 131 2.24 -7.10 -15.36
N GLY A 132 2.11 -8.04 -14.42
CA GLY A 132 0.84 -8.47 -13.82
C GLY A 132 0.84 -8.31 -12.30
N LEU A 133 -0.16 -8.86 -11.61
CA LEU A 133 -0.24 -8.83 -10.15
C LEU A 133 0.93 -9.56 -9.48
N LYS A 134 1.39 -10.70 -10.03
CA LYS A 134 2.56 -11.43 -9.51
C LYS A 134 3.80 -10.55 -9.52
N GLU A 135 4.04 -9.86 -10.64
CA GLU A 135 5.19 -8.96 -10.77
C GLU A 135 5.05 -7.74 -9.88
N LEU A 136 3.84 -7.21 -9.71
CA LEU A 136 3.60 -6.12 -8.76
C LEU A 136 3.89 -6.53 -7.31
N ALA A 137 3.56 -7.76 -6.91
CA ALA A 137 3.92 -8.27 -5.58
C ALA A 137 5.44 -8.37 -5.41
N ALA A 138 6.15 -8.86 -6.44
CA ALA A 138 7.60 -9.00 -6.41
C ALA A 138 8.32 -7.65 -6.37
N VAL A 139 7.86 -6.68 -7.19
CA VAL A 139 8.39 -5.31 -7.16
C VAL A 139 8.12 -4.65 -5.81
N LEU A 140 6.91 -4.79 -5.26
CA LEU A 140 6.56 -4.23 -3.96
C LEU A 140 7.43 -4.81 -2.85
N SER A 141 7.60 -6.13 -2.82
CA SER A 141 8.48 -6.81 -1.87
C SER A 141 9.91 -6.26 -1.96
N ALA A 142 10.46 -6.18 -3.17
CA ALA A 142 11.83 -5.72 -3.37
C ALA A 142 12.02 -4.24 -2.99
N ARG A 143 11.08 -3.36 -3.33
CA ARG A 143 11.11 -1.93 -2.95
C ARG A 143 11.00 -1.72 -1.44
N ILE A 144 10.17 -2.52 -0.76
CA ILE A 144 10.05 -2.45 0.70
C ILE A 144 11.39 -2.84 1.35
N GLN A 145 12.02 -3.92 0.90
CA GLN A 145 13.30 -4.35 1.46
C GLN A 145 14.47 -3.40 1.11
N GLU A 146 14.42 -2.75 -0.06
CA GLU A 146 15.42 -1.74 -0.44
C GLU A 146 15.28 -0.46 0.40
N GLU A 147 14.05 0.02 0.62
CA GLU A 147 13.78 1.24 1.39
C GLU A 147 13.98 1.02 2.91
N PHE A 148 13.69 -0.19 3.40
CA PHE A 148 13.70 -0.52 4.82
C PHE A 148 14.55 -1.77 5.10
N PRO A 149 15.89 -1.64 5.19
CA PRO A 149 16.80 -2.77 5.38
C PRO A 149 16.60 -3.57 6.68
N GLU A 150 15.87 -3.02 7.66
CA GLU A 150 15.46 -3.72 8.88
C GLU A 150 14.39 -4.79 8.63
N ILE A 151 13.74 -4.77 7.46
CA ILE A 151 12.80 -5.80 7.02
C ILE A 151 13.60 -6.93 6.37
N GLU A 152 13.82 -7.99 7.14
CA GLU A 152 14.60 -9.17 6.74
C GLU A 152 13.86 -10.00 5.69
N SER A 153 12.53 -10.10 5.76
CA SER A 153 11.72 -10.75 4.73
C SER A 153 10.31 -10.18 4.62
N VAL A 154 9.72 -10.39 3.44
CA VAL A 154 8.39 -9.88 3.07
C VAL A 154 7.58 -10.99 2.41
N GLN A 155 6.35 -11.16 2.86
CA GLN A 155 5.33 -11.96 2.16
C GLN A 155 4.30 -11.01 1.56
N ALA A 156 4.35 -10.84 0.24
CA ALA A 156 3.43 -10.02 -0.53
C ALA A 156 2.55 -10.90 -1.43
N CYS A 157 1.25 -10.85 -1.25
CA CYS A 157 0.32 -11.62 -2.07
C CYS A 157 -0.87 -10.77 -2.50
N PHE A 158 -1.10 -10.69 -3.80
CA PHE A 158 -2.34 -10.16 -4.34
C PHE A 158 -3.39 -11.25 -4.41
N LEU A 159 -4.64 -10.87 -4.20
CA LEU A 159 -5.79 -11.77 -4.31
C LEU A 159 -6.78 -11.19 -5.31
N ARG A 160 -7.23 -11.99 -6.27
CA ARG A 160 -8.32 -11.63 -7.18
C ARG A 160 -9.50 -12.55 -6.92
N GLY A 161 -10.65 -11.96 -6.62
CA GLY A 161 -11.88 -12.72 -6.41
C GLY A 161 -12.69 -12.27 -5.21
N GLN A 162 -13.78 -13.00 -4.97
CA GLN A 162 -14.65 -12.87 -3.79
C GLN A 162 -14.83 -14.21 -3.07
N GLY A 163 -13.83 -15.08 -3.17
CA GLY A 163 -13.86 -16.41 -2.58
C GLY A 163 -13.73 -16.39 -1.05
N PRO A 164 -13.66 -17.58 -0.42
CA PRO A 164 -13.56 -17.70 1.03
C PRO A 164 -12.37 -16.95 1.63
N ILE A 165 -11.21 -16.98 0.97
CA ILE A 165 -10.00 -16.33 1.47
C ILE A 165 -10.13 -14.81 1.35
N TYR A 166 -10.72 -14.31 0.26
CA TYR A 166 -11.00 -12.88 0.12
C TYR A 166 -11.94 -12.38 1.22
N LYS A 167 -12.99 -13.13 1.54
CA LYS A 167 -13.93 -12.75 2.61
C LYS A 167 -13.26 -12.68 3.97
N GLN A 168 -12.34 -13.59 4.26
CA GLN A 168 -11.55 -13.55 5.50
C GLN A 168 -10.60 -12.35 5.52
N LEU A 169 -9.92 -12.09 4.39
CA LEU A 169 -9.05 -10.92 4.22
C LEU A 169 -9.83 -9.61 4.41
N ASP A 170 -11.01 -9.48 3.81
CA ASP A 170 -11.88 -8.30 3.92
C ASP A 170 -12.32 -8.06 5.37
N GLN A 171 -12.72 -9.12 6.09
CA GLN A 171 -13.06 -9.04 7.51
C GLN A 171 -11.91 -8.52 8.37
N VAL A 172 -10.70 -9.06 8.19
CA VAL A 172 -9.54 -8.59 8.97
C VAL A 172 -9.03 -7.22 8.53
N SER A 173 -9.26 -6.83 7.26
CA SER A 173 -8.85 -5.53 6.72
C SER A 173 -9.56 -4.37 7.43
N GLU A 174 -10.83 -4.55 7.81
CA GLU A 174 -11.61 -3.53 8.50
C GLU A 174 -11.05 -3.29 9.92
N VAL A 175 -10.79 -4.37 10.65
CA VAL A 175 -10.18 -4.31 11.99
C VAL A 175 -8.77 -3.72 11.91
N PHE A 176 -8.00 -4.14 10.91
CA PHE A 176 -6.67 -3.59 10.64
C PHE A 176 -6.72 -2.09 10.40
N TYR A 177 -7.63 -1.60 9.56
CA TYR A 177 -7.75 -0.17 9.27
C TYR A 177 -8.03 0.65 10.54
N GLN A 178 -8.95 0.19 11.40
CA GLN A 178 -9.22 0.84 12.68
C GLN A 178 -7.99 0.88 13.60
N ASN A 179 -7.20 -0.20 13.62
CA ASN A 179 -5.96 -0.26 14.39
C ASN A 179 -4.85 0.61 13.77
N SER A 180 -4.83 0.78 12.46
CA SER A 180 -3.86 1.61 11.76
C SER A 180 -3.99 3.10 12.10
N GLU A 181 -5.22 3.59 12.34
CA GLU A 181 -5.44 4.96 12.82
C GLU A 181 -4.98 5.13 14.27
N LYS A 182 -5.10 4.10 15.11
CA LYS A 182 -4.54 4.11 16.48
C LYS A 182 -3.01 4.07 16.46
N LEU A 183 -2.43 3.25 15.59
CA LEU A 183 -0.98 3.17 15.37
C LEU A 183 -0.43 4.53 14.95
N LYS A 184 -1.05 5.16 13.94
CA LYS A 184 -0.73 6.52 13.53
C LYS A 184 -0.74 7.43 14.76
N ALA A 185 -1.80 7.36 15.57
CA ALA A 185 -1.90 8.24 16.71
C ALA A 185 -0.76 8.08 17.71
N LYS A 186 -0.45 6.83 18.06
CA LYS A 186 0.67 6.45 18.92
C LYS A 186 1.99 6.97 18.36
N VAL A 187 2.28 6.71 17.09
CA VAL A 187 3.53 7.13 16.43
C VAL A 187 3.73 8.64 16.51
N TRP A 188 2.67 9.43 16.24
CA TRP A 188 2.79 10.89 16.34
C TRP A 188 2.98 11.36 17.78
N GLU A 189 2.31 10.74 18.75
CA GLU A 189 2.49 11.01 20.17
C GLU A 189 3.92 10.69 20.65
N ASP A 190 4.47 9.54 20.24
CA ASP A 190 5.85 9.13 20.54
C ASP A 190 6.88 10.11 19.93
N ARG A 191 6.56 10.74 18.80
CA ARG A 191 7.35 11.85 18.21
C ARG A 191 7.16 13.20 18.94
N GLY A 192 6.35 13.23 19.99
CA GLY A 192 6.04 14.44 20.77
C GLY A 192 4.98 15.35 20.12
N PHE A 193 4.14 14.82 19.23
CA PHE A 193 3.11 15.60 18.53
C PHE A 193 1.70 15.02 18.71
N ASN A 194 0.81 15.77 19.37
CA ASN A 194 -0.61 15.43 19.40
C ASN A 194 -1.36 16.10 18.23
N PHE A 195 -1.61 15.35 17.16
CA PHE A 195 -2.38 15.83 16.00
C PHE A 195 -3.89 15.94 16.27
N LYS A 196 -4.42 15.29 17.33
CA LYS A 196 -5.82 15.45 17.75
C LYS A 196 -6.06 16.78 18.46
N ASP A 197 -5.04 17.27 19.17
CA ASP A 197 -4.99 18.63 19.75
C ASP A 197 -4.49 19.68 18.75
N CYS A 198 -4.16 19.26 17.52
CA CYS A 198 -3.94 20.16 16.40
C CYS A 198 -5.31 20.70 15.97
N HIS A 199 -5.86 21.61 16.76
CA HIS A 199 -6.95 22.46 16.34
C HIS A 199 -6.62 22.99 14.93
N VAL A 200 -7.63 23.23 14.11
CA VAL A 200 -7.54 23.74 12.74
C VAL A 200 -6.75 25.08 12.62
N LEU A 201 -6.32 25.64 13.76
CA LEU A 201 -5.43 26.81 13.95
C LEU A 201 -4.00 26.44 14.41
N GLY A 202 -3.62 25.16 14.38
CA GLY A 202 -2.51 24.57 15.12
C GLY A 202 -1.13 25.01 14.64
N HIS A 203 -0.38 25.61 15.56
CA HIS A 203 1.05 25.84 15.43
C HIS A 203 1.79 24.52 15.65
N CYS A 204 2.32 23.92 14.57
CA CYS A 204 3.35 22.89 14.67
C CYS A 204 4.61 23.58 15.24
N GLY A 205 4.77 23.60 16.57
CA GLY A 205 5.71 24.45 17.30
C GLY A 205 7.05 24.76 16.61
N LYS A 206 8.04 23.86 16.75
CA LYS A 206 9.44 23.97 16.27
C LYS A 206 9.72 23.17 14.99
N CYS A 207 8.71 22.84 14.19
CA CYS A 207 8.92 22.11 12.94
C CYS A 207 9.68 23.00 11.92
N ALA A 208 10.73 22.45 11.29
CA ALA A 208 11.49 23.15 10.26
C ALA A 208 10.60 23.59 9.08
N ASP A 209 9.56 22.82 8.79
CA ASP A 209 8.62 23.07 7.69
C ASP A 209 7.45 24.00 8.05
N LYS A 210 7.49 24.64 9.23
CA LYS A 210 6.45 25.57 9.70
C LYS A 210 6.09 26.64 8.66
N LYS A 211 7.10 27.19 7.96
CA LYS A 211 6.90 28.20 6.92
C LYS A 211 6.13 27.63 5.72
N LEU A 212 6.45 26.41 5.29
CA LEU A 212 5.81 25.76 4.15
C LEU A 212 4.34 25.44 4.46
N CYS A 213 4.06 24.83 5.61
CA CYS A 213 2.71 24.53 6.06
C CYS A 213 1.85 25.79 6.19
N ALA A 214 2.42 26.90 6.70
CA ALA A 214 1.72 28.19 6.79
C ALA A 214 1.34 28.74 5.39
N ASN A 215 2.23 28.58 4.41
CA ASN A 215 1.97 29.00 3.03
C ASN A 215 0.88 28.16 2.36
N VAL A 216 0.91 26.83 2.50
CA VAL A 216 -0.13 25.94 1.96
C VAL A 216 -1.50 26.30 2.54
N ARG A 217 -1.59 26.56 3.85
CA ARG A 217 -2.83 27.02 4.51
C ARG A 217 -3.31 28.38 4.01
N ARG A 218 -2.39 29.31 3.73
CA ARG A 218 -2.75 30.61 3.15
C ARG A 218 -3.39 30.44 1.78
N ILE A 219 -2.82 29.57 0.94
CA ILE A 219 -3.35 29.27 -0.39
C ILE A 219 -4.74 28.64 -0.28
N GLY A 220 -4.94 27.67 0.63
CA GLY A 220 -6.25 27.05 0.88
C GLY A 220 -7.33 28.06 1.29
N ARG A 221 -7.02 28.97 2.23
CA ARG A 221 -7.97 30.02 2.65
C ARG A 221 -8.33 30.99 1.52
N LEU A 222 -7.35 31.36 0.70
CA LEU A 222 -7.58 32.26 -0.44
C LEU A 222 -8.44 31.58 -1.53
N SER A 223 -8.21 30.29 -1.80
CA SER A 223 -8.99 29.56 -2.79
C SER A 223 -10.44 29.32 -2.32
N GLU A 224 -10.63 29.06 -1.03
CA GLU A 224 -11.96 28.89 -0.44
C GLU A 224 -12.74 30.21 -0.38
N ALA A 225 -12.09 31.32 0.01
CA ALA A 225 -12.69 32.65 -0.06
C ALA A 225 -13.10 33.02 -1.50
N HIS A 226 -12.28 32.66 -2.49
CA HIS A 226 -12.60 32.90 -3.90
C HIS A 226 -13.81 32.08 -4.38
N ARG A 227 -13.95 30.82 -3.92
CA ARG A 227 -15.12 29.96 -4.22
C ARG A 227 -16.41 30.47 -3.60
N ILE A 228 -16.35 31.06 -2.40
CA ILE A 228 -17.53 31.61 -1.71
C ILE A 228 -17.97 32.93 -2.34
N SER A 229 -17.05 33.65 -2.99
CA SER A 229 -17.33 34.93 -3.66
C SER A 229 -17.79 34.83 -5.12
N GLN A 230 -17.97 33.62 -5.66
CA GLN A 230 -18.55 33.34 -6.98
C GLN A 230 -19.94 32.73 -6.83
#